data_AF-A0A9X2ZTM8-F1
#
_entry.id   AF-A0A9X2ZTM8-F1
#
_cell.length_a   1.000
_cell.length_b   1.000
_cell.length_c   1.000
_cell.angle_alpha   90.00
_cell.angle_beta   90.00
_cell.angle_gamma   90.00
#
_symmetry.space_group_name_H-M   'P 1'
#
loop_
_entity.id
_entity.type
_entity.pdbx_description
1 polymer ?
#
loop_
_entity_poly.entity_id
_entity_poly.type
_entity_poly.pdbx_seq_one_letter_code
_entity_poly.pdbx_strand_id
1 'polypeptide(L)'
;MGQQQLLLLVLSAVIVGLAVVAGIEAFDRGERQATRDALVQRAMSIGTDILAAHRKSPQLGGINLESDELNEDEIGRAAGLETKQNGAYIDADGAGEPATCDIDHDDGEEGIAFVDCGSKEGGGFTGGFPAGFIVKVRVDPEAEEKVKVVESGEDVSHDNS
;
A
#
# COMPACT_ATOMS: atom_id res chain seq x y z
N MET A 1 -34.74 -33.05 -38.13
CA MET A 1 -33.41 -33.39 -37.58
C MET A 1 -32.52 -32.15 -37.38
N GLY A 2 -32.37 -31.24 -38.36
CA GLY A 2 -31.50 -30.06 -38.21
C GLY A 2 -31.94 -29.00 -37.17
N GLN A 3 -33.24 -28.88 -36.88
CA GLN A 3 -33.76 -27.86 -35.95
C GLN A 3 -33.44 -28.14 -34.47
N GLN A 4 -33.40 -29.41 -34.04
CA GLN A 4 -33.03 -29.76 -32.66
C GLN A 4 -31.52 -29.65 -32.42
N GLN A 5 -30.69 -29.93 -33.43
CA GLN A 5 -29.23 -29.75 -33.32
C GLN A 5 -28.84 -28.27 -33.22
N LEU A 6 -29.56 -27.38 -33.89
CA LEU A 6 -29.32 -25.93 -33.79
C LEU A 6 -29.61 -25.37 -32.39
N LEU A 7 -30.64 -25.86 -31.71
CA LEU A 7 -30.98 -25.39 -30.37
C LEU A 7 -29.93 -25.77 -29.32
N LEU A 8 -29.34 -26.97 -29.42
CA LEU A 8 -28.29 -27.39 -28.49
C LEU A 8 -27.01 -26.57 -28.67
N LEU A 9 -26.67 -26.19 -29.90
CA LEU A 9 -25.54 -25.31 -30.17
C LEU A 9 -25.73 -23.93 -29.54
N VAL A 10 -26.90 -23.33 -29.71
CA VAL A 10 -27.20 -22.02 -29.12
C VAL A 10 -27.15 -22.06 -27.60
N LEU A 11 -27.74 -23.10 -26.99
CA LEU A 11 -27.69 -23.27 -25.54
C LEU A 11 -26.25 -23.37 -25.02
N SER A 12 -25.39 -24.14 -25.71
CA SER A 12 -23.98 -24.26 -25.33
C SER A 12 -23.24 -22.92 -25.41
N ALA A 13 -23.50 -22.12 -26.45
CA ALA A 13 -22.87 -20.82 -26.62
C ALA A 13 -23.28 -19.83 -25.50
N VAL A 14 -24.56 -19.85 -25.09
CA VAL A 14 -25.04 -19.01 -23.98
C VAL A 14 -24.37 -19.37 -22.66
N ILE A 15 -24.23 -20.67 -22.36
CA ILE A 15 -23.60 -21.12 -21.11
C ILE A 15 -22.12 -20.70 -21.07
N VAL A 16 -21.39 -20.88 -22.18
CA VAL A 16 -19.98 -20.46 -22.27
C VAL A 16 -19.85 -18.95 -22.11
N GLY A 17 -20.74 -18.16 -22.72
CA GLY A 17 -20.73 -16.70 -22.59
C GLY A 17 -20.86 -16.23 -21.14
N LEU A 18 -21.80 -16.80 -20.38
CA LEU A 18 -22.00 -16.44 -18.97
C LEU A 18 -20.83 -16.91 -18.08
N ALA A 19 -20.26 -18.07 -18.37
CA ALA A 19 -19.11 -18.59 -17.62
C ALA A 19 -17.87 -17.70 -17.76
N VAL A 20 -17.62 -17.15 -18.96
CA VAL A 20 -16.48 -16.26 -19.20
C VAL A 20 -16.63 -14.95 -18.42
N VAL A 21 -17.81 -14.34 -18.41
CA VAL A 21 -18.06 -13.09 -17.66
C VAL A 21 -17.85 -13.31 -16.14
N ALA A 22 -18.42 -14.39 -15.60
CA ALA A 22 -18.23 -14.72 -14.18
C ALA A 22 -16.76 -15.04 -13.84
N GLY A 23 -16.03 -15.64 -14.78
CA GLY A 23 -14.59 -15.90 -14.63
C GLY A 23 -13.77 -14.62 -14.52
N ILE A 24 -14.07 -13.62 -15.36
CA ILE A 24 -13.40 -12.32 -15.36
C ILE A 24 -13.67 -11.58 -14.04
N GLU A 25 -14.93 -11.51 -13.59
CA GLU A 25 -15.28 -10.85 -12.33
C GLU A 25 -14.62 -11.51 -11.10
N ALA A 26 -14.45 -12.83 -11.12
CA ALA A 26 -13.75 -13.55 -10.05
C ALA A 26 -12.25 -13.25 -10.07
N PHE A 27 -11.65 -13.18 -11.26
CA PHE A 27 -10.25 -12.84 -11.43
C PHE A 27 -9.95 -11.42 -10.96
N ASP A 28 -10.73 -10.43 -11.41
CA ASP A 28 -10.55 -9.02 -11.02
C ASP A 28 -10.70 -8.81 -9.50
N ARG A 29 -11.57 -9.58 -8.84
CA ARG A 29 -11.68 -9.55 -7.36
C ARG A 29 -10.45 -10.16 -6.70
N GLY A 30 -9.93 -11.25 -7.25
CA GLY A 30 -8.70 -11.88 -6.78
C GLY A 30 -7.49 -10.95 -6.87
N GLU A 31 -7.31 -10.25 -7.99
CA GLU A 31 -6.22 -9.29 -8.17
C GLU A 31 -6.31 -8.13 -7.18
N ARG A 32 -7.51 -7.56 -7.00
CA ARG A 32 -7.73 -6.48 -6.02
C ARG A 32 -7.44 -6.96 -4.60
N GLN A 33 -7.84 -8.17 -4.22
CA GLN A 33 -7.57 -8.69 -2.89
C GLN A 33 -6.07 -8.92 -2.68
N ALA A 34 -5.38 -9.53 -3.65
CA ALA A 34 -3.94 -9.76 -3.59
C ALA A 34 -3.16 -8.44 -3.47
N THR A 35 -3.60 -7.40 -4.18
CA THR A 35 -3.03 -6.04 -4.07
C THR A 35 -3.15 -5.49 -2.65
N ARG A 36 -4.35 -5.60 -2.03
CA ARG A 36 -4.57 -5.13 -0.65
C ARG A 36 -3.68 -5.86 0.35
N ASP A 37 -3.61 -7.19 0.25
CA ASP A 37 -2.80 -8.01 1.15
C ASP A 37 -1.31 -7.68 1.01
N ALA A 38 -0.84 -7.47 -0.22
CA ALA A 38 0.53 -7.04 -0.49
C ALA A 38 0.84 -5.65 0.07
N LEU A 39 -0.09 -4.67 -0.06
CA LEU A 39 0.07 -3.33 0.52
C LEU A 39 0.17 -3.39 2.05
N VAL A 40 -0.70 -4.16 2.71
CA VAL A 40 -0.64 -4.35 4.17
C VAL A 40 0.68 -4.97 4.59
N GLN A 41 1.11 -6.02 3.90
CA GLN A 41 2.38 -6.68 4.20
C GLN A 41 3.56 -5.72 3.99
N ARG A 42 3.55 -4.94 2.91
CA ARG A 42 4.62 -3.99 2.59
C ARG A 42 4.68 -2.85 3.61
N ALA A 43 3.54 -2.24 3.96
CA ALA A 43 3.45 -1.19 4.96
C ALA A 43 3.96 -1.68 6.33
N MET A 44 3.56 -2.90 6.73
CA MET A 44 4.05 -3.51 7.97
C MET A 44 5.54 -3.77 7.94
N SER A 45 6.09 -4.29 6.82
CA SER A 45 7.53 -4.50 6.68
C SER A 45 8.30 -3.20 6.86
N ILE A 46 7.91 -2.14 6.12
CA ILE A 46 8.53 -0.82 6.22
C ILE A 46 8.45 -0.30 7.66
N GLY A 47 7.28 -0.39 8.30
CA GLY A 47 7.12 0.03 9.69
C GLY A 47 8.03 -0.73 10.67
N THR A 48 8.23 -2.03 10.47
CA THR A 48 9.18 -2.82 11.28
C THR A 48 10.63 -2.44 11.02
N ASP A 49 10.98 -2.10 9.78
CA ASP A 49 12.33 -1.67 9.41
C ASP A 49 12.66 -0.30 10.01
N ILE A 50 11.69 0.64 10.02
CA ILE A 50 11.80 1.93 10.71
C ILE A 50 12.00 1.74 12.21
N LEU A 51 11.20 0.87 12.85
CA LEU A 51 11.37 0.57 14.27
C LEU A 51 12.73 -0.07 14.58
N ALA A 52 13.23 -0.93 13.70
CA ALA A 52 14.57 -1.51 13.83
C ALA A 52 15.66 -0.44 13.68
N ALA A 53 15.50 0.49 12.74
CA ALA A 53 16.39 1.64 12.54
C ALA A 53 16.40 2.56 13.76
N HIS A 54 15.25 2.78 14.39
CA HIS A 54 15.13 3.57 15.62
C HIS A 54 15.86 2.92 16.81
N ARG A 55 15.81 1.59 16.93
CA ARG A 55 16.50 0.86 18.01
C ARG A 55 18.01 0.77 17.82
N LYS A 56 18.50 1.07 16.62
CA LYS A 56 19.91 1.02 16.28
C LYS A 56 20.60 2.29 16.78
N SER A 57 21.82 2.17 17.31
CA SER A 57 22.56 3.34 17.76
C SER A 57 22.96 4.24 16.56
N PRO A 58 22.99 5.58 16.70
CA PRO A 58 23.36 6.49 15.62
C PRO A 58 24.73 6.21 14.99
N GLN A 59 25.69 5.71 15.80
CA GLN A 59 27.03 5.34 15.32
C GLN A 59 27.02 4.16 14.33
N LEU A 60 25.93 3.41 14.29
CA LEU A 60 25.73 2.27 13.39
C LEU A 60 24.75 2.64 12.26
N GLY A 61 24.35 3.90 12.14
CA GLY A 61 23.36 4.38 11.16
C GLY A 61 21.91 4.10 11.59
N GLY A 62 21.61 4.22 12.87
CA GLY A 62 20.23 4.29 13.37
C GLY A 62 19.72 5.72 13.48
N ILE A 63 18.43 5.87 13.79
CA ILE A 63 17.70 7.14 13.87
C ILE A 63 17.05 7.32 15.25
N ASN A 64 16.69 8.55 15.62
CA ASN A 64 15.86 8.79 16.80
C ASN A 64 14.56 9.50 16.39
N LEU A 65 13.43 8.79 16.34
CA LEU A 65 12.13 9.35 15.94
C LEU A 65 11.67 10.52 16.80
N GLU A 66 12.23 10.70 18.00
CA GLU A 66 11.97 11.85 18.88
C GLU A 66 12.69 13.14 18.45
N SER A 67 13.50 13.10 17.40
CA SER A 67 14.28 14.25 16.94
C SER A 67 13.51 15.05 15.91
N ASP A 68 13.24 16.33 16.21
CA ASP A 68 12.60 17.31 15.31
C ASP A 68 13.41 17.63 14.04
N GLU A 69 14.70 17.27 14.00
CA GLU A 69 15.57 17.50 12.85
C GLU A 69 15.58 16.34 11.84
N LEU A 70 14.89 15.23 12.12
CA LEU A 70 14.81 14.11 11.18
C LEU A 70 13.89 14.43 10.02
N ASN A 71 14.29 14.03 8.82
CA ASN A 71 13.40 13.98 7.67
C ASN A 71 13.05 12.53 7.29
N GLU A 72 11.99 12.40 6.49
CA GLU A 72 11.42 11.13 6.02
C GLU A 72 12.42 10.35 5.15
N ASP A 73 13.28 11.08 4.45
CA ASP A 73 14.34 10.55 3.59
C ASP A 73 15.46 9.85 4.41
N GLU A 74 15.83 10.43 5.55
CA GLU A 74 16.77 9.85 6.51
C GLU A 74 16.18 8.62 7.19
N ILE A 75 14.88 8.66 7.50
CA ILE A 75 14.16 7.51 8.05
C ILE A 75 14.16 6.36 7.04
N GLY A 76 13.80 6.62 5.79
CA GLY A 76 13.81 5.63 4.73
C GLY A 76 15.20 5.02 4.51
N ARG A 77 16.25 5.86 4.44
CA ARG A 77 17.64 5.37 4.32
C ARG A 77 18.09 4.52 5.49
N ALA A 78 17.73 4.89 6.72
CA ALA A 78 18.09 4.12 7.92
C ALA A 78 17.34 2.78 7.99
N ALA A 79 16.11 2.74 7.49
CA ALA A 79 15.33 1.52 7.25
C ALA A 79 15.85 0.68 6.07
N GLY A 80 16.84 1.18 5.31
CA GLY A 80 17.43 0.48 4.17
C GLY A 80 16.58 0.52 2.90
N LEU A 81 15.70 1.52 2.79
CA LEU A 81 14.79 1.70 1.67
C LEU A 81 15.39 2.69 0.65
N GLU A 82 15.12 2.43 -0.62
CA GLU A 82 15.41 3.38 -1.69
C GLU A 82 14.24 4.37 -1.79
N THR A 83 14.37 5.51 -1.10
CA THR A 83 13.41 6.61 -1.21
C THR A 83 13.69 7.39 -2.49
N LYS A 84 12.63 7.73 -3.23
CA LYS A 84 12.68 8.74 -4.29
C LYS A 84 12.01 10.00 -3.76
N GLN A 85 12.50 11.16 -4.22
CA GLN A 85 11.87 12.46 -3.96
C GLN A 85 11.66 12.82 -2.47
N ASN A 86 12.65 12.61 -1.60
CA ASN A 86 12.61 13.03 -0.20
C ASN A 86 11.62 12.24 0.68
N GLY A 87 11.65 10.91 0.65
CA GLY A 87 10.78 10.03 1.44
C GLY A 87 9.45 9.71 0.76
N ALA A 88 8.96 10.67 -0.04
CA ALA A 88 7.66 10.72 -0.72
C ALA A 88 7.27 9.49 -1.55
N TYR A 89 8.23 8.64 -1.91
CA TYR A 89 7.98 7.57 -2.85
C TYR A 89 8.89 6.35 -2.63
N ILE A 90 8.24 5.25 -2.28
CA ILE A 90 8.82 3.93 -2.09
C ILE A 90 7.99 2.95 -2.93
N ASP A 91 8.65 2.15 -3.76
CA ASP A 91 7.93 1.16 -4.57
C ASP A 91 7.26 0.11 -3.66
N ALA A 92 5.97 -0.14 -3.89
CA ALA A 92 5.21 -1.17 -3.20
C ALA A 92 5.33 -2.52 -3.93
N ASP A 93 6.54 -3.08 -3.93
CA ASP A 93 6.85 -4.34 -4.60
C ASP A 93 5.85 -5.44 -4.23
N GLY A 94 5.24 -6.04 -5.26
CA GLY A 94 4.26 -7.11 -5.10
C GLY A 94 2.79 -6.65 -4.96
N ALA A 95 2.52 -5.35 -4.80
CA ALA A 95 1.16 -4.80 -4.81
C ALA A 95 0.64 -4.44 -6.22
N GLY A 96 1.46 -4.64 -7.25
CA GLY A 96 1.16 -4.28 -8.64
C GLY A 96 1.54 -2.84 -8.98
N GLU A 97 1.72 -2.55 -10.27
CA GLU A 97 2.01 -1.19 -10.74
C GLU A 97 0.68 -0.43 -10.96
N PRO A 98 0.54 0.82 -10.47
CA PRO A 98 1.58 1.70 -9.95
C PRO A 98 1.46 1.92 -8.43
N ALA A 99 1.54 0.86 -7.61
CA ALA A 99 1.39 0.98 -6.16
C ALA A 99 2.65 1.55 -5.47
N THR A 100 2.44 2.41 -4.47
CA THR A 100 3.52 3.19 -3.82
C THR A 100 3.29 3.32 -2.32
N CYS A 101 4.37 3.51 -1.59
CA CYS A 101 4.37 3.86 -0.18
C CYS A 101 5.10 5.17 0.07
N ASP A 102 4.73 5.83 1.16
CA ASP A 102 5.32 7.06 1.65
C ASP A 102 5.56 6.94 3.17
N ILE A 103 6.53 7.68 3.68
CA ILE A 103 6.81 7.81 5.11
C ILE A 103 6.46 9.23 5.50
N ASP A 104 5.63 9.38 6.53
CA ASP A 104 5.29 10.68 7.13
C ASP A 104 5.82 10.72 8.56
N HIS A 105 6.66 11.71 8.86
CA HIS A 105 7.26 11.94 10.18
C HIS A 105 6.96 13.36 10.67
N ASP A 106 5.79 13.94 10.35
CA ASP A 106 5.44 15.29 10.82
C ASP A 106 3.92 15.48 11.02
N ASP A 107 3.19 14.40 11.29
CA ASP A 107 1.74 14.38 11.56
C ASP A 107 1.34 15.04 12.91
N GLY A 108 2.25 15.77 13.57
CA GLY A 108 2.01 16.47 14.84
C GLY A 108 2.08 15.58 16.10
N GLU A 109 2.60 14.36 15.97
CA GLU A 109 2.92 13.46 17.08
C GLU A 109 4.45 13.22 17.14
N GLU A 110 5.15 13.87 18.08
CA GLU A 110 6.59 13.65 18.30
C GLU A 110 6.88 12.17 18.59
N GLY A 111 7.96 11.62 18.01
CA GLY A 111 8.37 10.24 18.26
C GLY A 111 7.67 9.19 17.40
N ILE A 112 6.77 9.59 16.50
CA ILE A 112 5.92 8.68 15.73
C ILE A 112 6.15 8.87 14.23
N ALA A 113 6.26 7.76 13.51
CA ALA A 113 6.26 7.77 12.05
C ALA A 113 5.04 7.02 11.52
N PHE A 114 4.52 7.47 10.39
CA PHE A 114 3.48 6.80 9.65
C PHE A 114 4.03 6.29 8.32
N VAL A 115 3.50 5.15 7.89
CA VAL A 115 3.78 4.56 6.59
C VAL A 115 2.46 4.44 5.86
N ASP A 116 2.33 5.20 4.79
CA ASP A 116 1.13 5.27 3.97
C ASP A 116 1.39 4.58 2.65
N CYS A 117 0.71 3.46 2.39
CA CYS A 117 0.81 2.72 1.14
C CYS A 117 -0.51 2.75 0.37
N GLY A 118 -0.47 2.98 -0.94
CA GLY A 118 -1.66 2.99 -1.78
C GLY A 118 -1.50 2.22 -3.10
N SER A 119 -2.63 1.80 -3.65
CA SER A 119 -2.69 0.99 -4.87
C SER A 119 -2.49 1.76 -6.17
N LYS A 120 -2.30 3.07 -6.10
CA LYS A 120 -1.94 3.96 -7.21
C LYS A 120 -0.88 4.96 -6.75
N GLU A 121 -0.13 5.47 -7.71
CA GLU A 121 0.85 6.53 -7.52
C GLU A 121 0.20 7.75 -6.85
N GLY A 122 0.75 8.14 -5.70
CA GLY A 122 0.52 9.44 -5.05
C GLY A 122 1.38 10.54 -5.67
N GLY A 123 0.97 11.81 -5.51
CA GLY A 123 1.60 12.97 -6.15
C GLY A 123 2.93 13.36 -5.48
N GLY A 124 4.04 13.23 -6.22
CA GLY A 124 5.37 13.61 -5.74
C GLY A 124 5.56 15.09 -5.36
N PHE A 125 6.55 15.37 -4.51
CA PHE A 125 7.11 16.67 -4.00
C PHE A 125 6.14 17.78 -3.52
N THR A 126 4.87 17.80 -3.92
CA THR A 126 3.87 18.82 -3.54
C THR A 126 2.64 18.20 -2.90
N GLY A 127 2.84 17.14 -2.11
CA GLY A 127 1.85 16.59 -1.18
C GLY A 127 0.69 15.88 -1.88
N GLY A 128 0.75 14.57 -1.93
CA GLY A 128 -0.43 13.75 -2.13
C GLY A 128 -0.18 12.36 -1.57
N PHE A 129 -0.94 12.00 -0.53
CA PHE A 129 -1.08 10.63 -0.06
C PHE A 129 -1.26 9.69 -1.26
N PRO A 130 -0.73 8.45 -1.18
CA PRO A 130 -0.93 7.49 -2.25
C PRO A 130 -2.43 7.24 -2.46
N ALA A 131 -2.85 7.08 -3.72
CA ALA A 131 -4.27 7.09 -4.06
C ALA A 131 -4.85 5.67 -4.20
N GLY A 132 -6.18 5.57 -4.18
CA GLY A 132 -6.89 4.30 -4.35
C GLY A 132 -7.13 3.59 -3.03
N PHE A 133 -6.81 2.30 -2.95
CA PHE A 133 -6.87 1.61 -1.66
C PHE A 133 -5.62 1.95 -0.87
N ILE A 134 -5.82 2.53 0.32
CA ILE A 134 -4.78 3.00 1.22
C ILE A 134 -4.66 2.10 2.45
N VAL A 135 -3.43 1.99 2.94
CA VAL A 135 -3.07 1.35 4.20
C VAL A 135 -2.11 2.28 4.94
N LYS A 136 -2.54 2.77 6.11
CA LYS A 136 -1.71 3.56 7.02
C LYS A 136 -1.25 2.70 8.19
N VAL A 137 0.06 2.61 8.37
CA VAL A 137 0.70 1.92 9.50
C VAL A 137 1.36 2.96 10.38
N ARG A 138 0.99 2.96 11.67
CA ARG A 138 1.63 3.78 12.70
C ARG A 138 2.80 3.01 13.31
N VAL A 139 3.95 3.68 13.42
CA VAL A 139 5.15 3.20 14.09
C VAL A 139 5.38 4.06 15.32
N ASP A 140 5.15 3.47 16.48
CA ASP A 140 5.24 4.12 17.79
C ASP A 140 6.18 3.29 18.68
N PRO A 141 7.41 3.76 18.95
CA PRO A 141 8.40 2.98 19.69
C PRO A 141 8.03 2.77 21.16
N GLU A 142 7.16 3.61 21.73
CA GLU A 142 6.74 3.58 23.14
C GLU A 142 5.44 2.80 23.37
N ALA A 143 4.62 2.61 22.34
CA ALA A 143 3.39 1.84 22.43
C ALA A 143 3.60 0.34 22.76
N GLU A 144 2.55 -0.29 23.31
CA GLU A 144 2.50 -1.75 23.53
C GLU A 144 2.56 -2.52 22.19
N GLU A 145 1.81 -2.05 21.19
CA GLU A 145 1.88 -2.50 19.81
C GLU A 145 2.62 -1.46 18.97
N LYS A 146 3.91 -1.71 18.74
CA LYS A 146 4.83 -0.69 18.20
C LYS A 146 4.69 -0.42 16.71
N VAL A 147 4.10 -1.35 15.97
CA VAL A 147 3.79 -1.21 14.55
C VAL A 147 2.36 -1.71 14.35
N LYS A 148 1.47 -0.84 13.91
CA LYS A 148 0.03 -1.11 13.86
C LYS A 148 -0.61 -0.51 12.62
N VAL A 149 -1.48 -1.28 11.96
CA VAL A 149 -2.38 -0.70 10.95
C VAL A 149 -3.42 0.18 11.65
N VAL A 150 -3.41 1.46 11.35
CA VAL A 150 -4.36 2.44 11.90
C VAL A 150 -5.47 2.77 10.92
N GLU A 151 -5.20 2.67 9.62
CA GLU A 151 -6.21 2.86 8.57
C GLU A 151 -6.01 1.85 7.44
N SER A 152 -7.11 1.30 6.93
CA SER A 152 -7.10 0.45 5.76
C SER A 152 -8.45 0.55 5.05
N GLY A 153 -8.46 1.09 3.83
CA GLY A 153 -9.72 1.41 3.13
C GLY A 153 -9.49 1.97 1.73
N GLU A 154 -10.56 2.14 0.96
CA GLU A 154 -10.49 2.93 -0.27
C GLU A 154 -10.61 4.42 0.10
N ASP A 155 -9.65 5.22 -0.34
CA ASP A 155 -9.70 6.67 -0.17
C ASP A 155 -10.82 7.21 -1.07
N VAL A 156 -11.92 7.65 -0.47
CA VAL A 156 -13.09 8.21 -1.17
C VAL A 156 -12.94 9.73 -1.37
N SER A 157 -11.76 10.30 -1.07
CA SER A 157 -11.52 11.72 -1.32
C SER A 157 -11.18 11.97 -2.80
N HIS A 158 -12.21 12.41 -3.54
CA HIS A 158 -12.25 12.97 -4.91
C HIS A 158 -13.07 12.17 -5.93
N ASP A 159 -14.39 12.09 -5.69
CA ASP A 159 -15.35 12.04 -6.80
C ASP A 159 -16.71 12.66 -6.39
N ASN A 160 -16.68 13.91 -5.89
CA ASN A 160 -17.91 14.70 -5.78
C ASN A 160 -17.62 16.21 -5.86
N SER A 161 -17.44 16.71 -7.08
CA SER A 161 -17.94 18.03 -7.55
C SER A 161 -17.73 18.15 -9.06
#